data_AF-A0A7C7T310-F1
#
_entry.id   AF-A0A7C7T310-F1
#
_cell.length_a   1.000
_cell.length_b   1.000
_cell.length_c   1.000
_cell.angle_alpha   90.00
_cell.angle_beta   90.00
_cell.angle_gamma   90.00
#
_symmetry.space_group_name_H-M   'P 1'
#
loop_
_entity.id
_entity.type
_entity.pdbx_description
1 polymer ?
#
loop_
_entity_poly.entity_id
_entity_poly.type
_entity_poly.pdbx_seq_one_letter_code
_entity_poly.pdbx_strand_id
1 'polypeptide(L)'
;MPDPLLYLKATGVAAIVSVAFALAMTRARRCVSTSWLNSVSVLGLSLGLGSGYYVLSLRLAWPPANGLDRFLTIVVPAALIVELLAGFQRVPRWFAWTLRMSLVVAIPRILVHGSVYLSDAGDWTIWQAVWTMVVCSALLAGTWCLLAWLYRRSPGVSIPLALSLATQSAGLTVMMAGYIKGGAAAFPFVATIMATAMTMKLLNRRMSSSETNDGALENVPIPATIGIGLVGLFGCLFIGLFFGRLSSGNATAMLVAPLLCWTTETPLFRHRKPWLVGSLRLALVAIPLVIVLAMAKSKFDREMAPLLGNAAEMRHEIFVGQ
;
A
#
# COMPACT_ATOMS: atom_id res chain seq x y z
N MET A 1 -15.07 -19.43 -0.97
CA MET A 1 -13.91 -18.58 -0.61
C MET A 1 -12.81 -18.86 -1.61
N PRO A 2 -12.05 -17.86 -2.06
CA PRO A 2 -10.87 -18.09 -2.89
C PRO A 2 -9.83 -18.94 -2.15
N ASP A 3 -9.11 -19.76 -2.90
CA ASP A 3 -8.12 -20.67 -2.33
C ASP A 3 -6.97 -19.88 -1.69
N PRO A 4 -6.65 -20.11 -0.39
CA PRO A 4 -5.54 -19.42 0.28
C PRO A 4 -4.20 -19.71 -0.40
N LEU A 5 -4.08 -20.87 -1.05
CA LEU A 5 -2.93 -21.23 -1.88
C LEU A 5 -2.77 -20.30 -3.09
N LEU A 6 -3.86 -19.82 -3.68
CA LEU A 6 -3.80 -18.85 -4.79
C LEU A 6 -3.22 -17.52 -4.33
N TYR A 7 -3.60 -17.05 -3.14
CA TYR A 7 -3.05 -15.84 -2.52
C TYR A 7 -1.57 -15.98 -2.24
N LEU A 8 -1.16 -17.10 -1.64
CA LEU A 8 0.24 -17.38 -1.37
C LEU A 8 1.06 -17.44 -2.67
N LYS A 9 0.54 -18.11 -3.70
CA LYS A 9 1.17 -18.21 -5.02
C LYS A 9 1.34 -16.84 -5.67
N ALA A 10 0.29 -16.02 -5.70
CA ALA A 10 0.35 -14.69 -6.28
C ALA A 10 1.33 -13.76 -5.53
N THR A 11 1.31 -13.83 -4.20
CA THR A 11 2.24 -13.08 -3.32
C THR A 11 3.69 -13.50 -3.56
N GLY A 12 3.95 -14.81 -3.64
CA GLY A 12 5.27 -15.36 -3.92
C GLY A 12 5.79 -14.95 -5.30
N VAL A 13 4.97 -15.09 -6.35
CA VAL A 13 5.34 -14.69 -7.71
C VAL A 13 5.66 -13.20 -7.78
N ALA A 14 4.82 -12.35 -7.19
CA ALA A 14 5.03 -10.90 -7.17
C ALA A 14 6.37 -10.51 -6.51
N ALA A 15 6.69 -11.13 -5.36
CA ALA A 15 7.94 -10.91 -4.66
C ALA A 15 9.15 -11.40 -5.50
N ILE A 16 9.11 -12.64 -6.01
CA ILE A 16 10.20 -13.24 -6.78
C ILE A 16 10.50 -12.41 -8.03
N VAL A 17 9.48 -12.02 -8.80
CA VAL A 17 9.66 -11.22 -10.02
C VAL A 17 10.28 -9.85 -9.70
N SER A 18 9.82 -9.18 -8.63
CA SER A 18 10.39 -7.90 -8.19
C SER A 18 11.88 -8.02 -7.82
N VAL A 19 12.24 -9.04 -7.03
CA VAL A 19 13.62 -9.30 -6.61
C VAL A 19 14.50 -9.66 -7.80
N ALA A 20 14.06 -10.62 -8.63
CA ALA A 20 14.82 -11.10 -9.77
C ALA A 20 15.11 -9.97 -10.76
N PHE A 21 14.13 -9.13 -11.06
CA PHE A 21 14.32 -7.98 -11.94
C PHE A 21 15.34 -6.98 -11.36
N ALA A 22 15.19 -6.60 -10.08
CA ALA A 22 16.12 -5.67 -9.44
C ALA A 22 17.56 -6.20 -9.40
N LEU A 23 17.74 -7.49 -9.11
CA LEU A 23 19.05 -8.15 -9.11
C LEU A 23 19.65 -8.27 -10.53
N ALA A 24 18.83 -8.61 -11.54
CA ALA A 24 19.28 -8.71 -12.92
C ALA A 24 19.77 -7.35 -13.45
N MET A 25 18.98 -6.29 -13.23
CA MET A 25 19.34 -4.94 -13.64
C MET A 25 20.62 -4.47 -12.96
N THR A 26 20.77 -4.70 -11.65
CA THR A 26 21.96 -4.27 -10.88
C THR A 26 23.21 -5.05 -11.23
N ARG A 27 23.08 -6.33 -11.59
CA ARG A 27 24.19 -7.11 -12.14
C ARG A 27 24.65 -6.62 -13.51
N ALA A 28 23.74 -6.09 -14.32
CA ALA A 28 24.05 -5.64 -15.68
C ALA A 28 24.87 -4.32 -15.73
N ARG A 29 24.95 -3.55 -14.63
CA ARG A 29 25.66 -2.26 -14.61
C ARG A 29 26.74 -2.21 -13.53
N ARG A 30 27.93 -1.74 -13.90
CA ARG A 30 29.07 -1.54 -12.98
C ARG A 30 28.98 -0.24 -12.17
N CYS A 31 28.42 0.83 -12.74
CA CYS A 31 28.24 2.12 -12.08
C CYS A 31 26.73 2.39 -11.93
N VAL A 32 26.29 2.55 -10.69
CA VAL A 32 24.86 2.64 -10.36
C VAL A 32 24.59 3.96 -9.65
N SER A 33 23.82 4.85 -10.30
CA SER A 33 23.35 6.08 -9.67
C SER A 33 22.09 5.85 -8.84
N THR A 34 21.84 6.70 -7.84
CA THR A 34 20.64 6.65 -6.99
C THR A 34 19.34 6.80 -7.79
N SER A 35 19.34 7.67 -8.80
CA SER A 35 18.21 7.85 -9.73
C SER A 35 17.90 6.58 -10.52
N TRP A 36 18.95 5.87 -10.95
CA TRP A 36 18.78 4.61 -11.65
C TRP A 36 18.23 3.53 -10.72
N LEU A 37 18.68 3.44 -9.46
CA LEU A 37 18.11 2.52 -8.47
C LEU A 37 16.62 2.79 -8.20
N ASN A 38 16.22 4.06 -8.15
CA ASN A 38 14.80 4.41 -8.00
C ASN A 38 13.99 3.94 -9.22
N SER A 39 14.52 4.13 -10.43
CA SER A 39 13.88 3.68 -11.66
C SER A 39 13.75 2.14 -11.71
N VAL A 40 14.81 1.41 -11.34
CA VAL A 40 14.79 -0.06 -11.22
C VAL A 40 13.79 -0.51 -10.18
N SER A 41 13.66 0.21 -9.06
CA SER A 41 12.67 -0.08 -8.03
C SER A 41 11.24 0.06 -8.58
N VAL A 42 10.93 1.15 -9.29
CA VAL A 42 9.60 1.36 -9.89
C VAL A 42 9.26 0.29 -10.92
N LEU A 43 10.21 -0.03 -11.80
CA LEU A 43 10.02 -1.07 -12.82
C LEU A 43 9.86 -2.46 -12.19
N GLY A 44 10.68 -2.79 -11.17
CA GLY A 44 10.56 -4.03 -10.42
C GLY A 44 9.20 -4.17 -9.72
N LEU A 45 8.73 -3.11 -9.06
CA LEU A 45 7.37 -3.05 -8.50
C LEU A 45 6.31 -3.27 -9.58
N SER A 46 6.42 -2.57 -10.71
CA SER A 46 5.46 -2.68 -11.82
C SER A 46 5.34 -4.11 -12.33
N LEU A 47 6.47 -4.78 -12.58
CA LEU A 47 6.51 -6.16 -13.07
C LEU A 47 6.02 -7.16 -12.02
N GLY A 48 6.40 -6.98 -10.76
CA GLY A 48 5.90 -7.81 -9.66
C GLY A 48 4.39 -7.68 -9.45
N LEU A 49 3.85 -6.46 -9.53
CA LEU A 49 2.42 -6.20 -9.40
C LEU A 49 1.66 -6.84 -10.56
N GLY A 50 2.11 -6.59 -11.79
CA GLY A 50 1.48 -7.17 -12.99
C GLY A 50 1.45 -8.70 -12.95
N SER A 51 2.57 -9.34 -12.60
CA SER A 51 2.64 -10.81 -12.48
C SER A 51 1.79 -11.35 -11.32
N GLY A 52 1.80 -10.70 -10.16
CA GLY A 52 0.96 -11.09 -9.03
C GLY A 52 -0.54 -10.99 -9.31
N TYR A 53 -0.97 -9.89 -9.95
CA TYR A 53 -2.36 -9.68 -10.34
C TYR A 53 -2.82 -10.63 -11.45
N TYR A 54 -1.92 -10.97 -12.37
CA TYR A 54 -2.15 -12.00 -13.37
C TYR A 54 -2.41 -13.36 -12.70
N VAL A 55 -1.58 -13.78 -11.73
CA VAL A 55 -1.77 -15.05 -11.01
C VAL A 55 -3.07 -15.08 -10.22
N LEU A 56 -3.43 -13.96 -9.57
CA LEU A 56 -4.73 -13.80 -8.90
C LEU A 56 -5.93 -13.84 -9.86
N SER A 57 -5.70 -13.81 -11.17
CA SER A 57 -6.75 -13.72 -12.20
C SER A 57 -7.67 -12.53 -11.97
N LEU A 58 -7.11 -11.40 -11.49
CA LEU A 58 -7.84 -10.14 -11.42
C LEU A 58 -8.10 -9.67 -12.84
N ARG A 59 -9.33 -9.87 -13.32
CA ARG A 59 -9.77 -9.41 -14.64
C ARG A 59 -9.86 -7.88 -14.60
N LEU A 60 -8.85 -7.20 -15.15
CA LEU A 60 -8.94 -5.76 -15.40
C LEU A 60 -9.99 -5.54 -16.49
N ALA A 61 -11.13 -4.97 -16.11
CA ALA A 61 -12.16 -4.57 -17.06
C ALA A 61 -11.78 -3.23 -17.71
N TRP A 62 -11.97 -3.13 -19.03
CA TRP A 62 -11.88 -1.89 -19.77
C TRP A 62 -13.17 -1.72 -20.59
N PRO A 63 -14.01 -0.70 -20.32
CA PRO A 63 -13.83 0.36 -19.33
C PRO A 63 -13.92 -0.13 -17.86
N PRO A 64 -13.30 0.57 -16.89
CA PRO A 64 -13.27 0.14 -15.50
C PRO A 64 -14.64 0.31 -14.82
N ALA A 65 -15.27 -0.81 -14.45
CA ALA A 65 -16.65 -0.82 -13.97
C ALA A 65 -16.76 -0.50 -12.47
N ASN A 66 -15.80 -0.93 -11.66
CA ASN A 66 -15.83 -0.77 -10.20
C ASN A 66 -14.60 0.00 -9.67
N GLY A 67 -14.63 0.38 -8.39
CA GLY A 67 -13.55 1.14 -7.75
C GLY A 67 -12.20 0.41 -7.73
N LEU A 68 -12.20 -0.93 -7.60
CA LEU A 68 -10.98 -1.74 -7.69
C LEU A 68 -10.39 -1.71 -9.10
N ASP A 69 -11.22 -1.81 -10.14
CA ASP A 69 -10.75 -1.71 -11.53
C ASP A 69 -10.08 -0.37 -11.76
N ARG A 70 -10.70 0.74 -11.32
CA ARG A 70 -10.13 2.10 -11.45
C ARG A 70 -8.83 2.26 -10.67
N PHE A 71 -8.77 1.66 -9.48
CA PHE A 71 -7.55 1.66 -8.68
C PHE A 71 -6.40 0.95 -9.41
N LEU A 72 -6.65 -0.24 -9.94
CA LEU A 72 -5.61 -1.06 -10.60
C LEU A 72 -5.26 -0.57 -12.01
N THR A 73 -6.22 -0.06 -12.78
CA THR A 73 -6.03 0.37 -14.18
C THR A 73 -5.57 1.81 -14.32
N ILE A 74 -5.94 2.70 -13.38
CA ILE A 74 -5.65 4.14 -13.49
C ILE A 74 -4.73 4.60 -12.36
N VAL A 75 -5.11 4.39 -11.10
CA VAL A 75 -4.41 4.98 -9.95
C VAL A 75 -3.01 4.39 -9.76
N VAL A 76 -2.88 3.06 -9.76
CA VAL A 76 -1.58 2.39 -9.58
C VAL A 76 -0.62 2.73 -10.73
N PRO A 77 -1.00 2.62 -12.01
CA PRO A 77 -0.14 3.05 -13.11
C PRO A 77 0.23 4.54 -13.05
N ALA A 78 -0.71 5.42 -12.70
CA ALA A 78 -0.40 6.84 -12.54
C ALA A 78 0.64 7.08 -11.42
N ALA A 79 0.51 6.39 -10.29
CA ALA A 79 1.50 6.48 -9.20
C ALA A 79 2.88 5.97 -9.63
N LEU A 80 2.93 4.87 -10.39
CA LEU A 80 4.18 4.34 -10.96
C LEU A 80 4.82 5.33 -11.92
N ILE A 81 4.05 5.95 -12.82
CA ILE A 81 4.54 6.97 -13.76
C ILE A 81 5.05 8.20 -13.01
N VAL A 82 4.30 8.70 -12.03
CA VAL A 82 4.71 9.88 -11.22
C VAL A 82 6.01 9.60 -10.47
N GLU A 83 6.16 8.43 -9.85
CA GLU A 83 7.39 8.07 -9.13
C GLU A 83 8.57 7.74 -10.06
N LEU A 84 8.30 7.22 -11.27
CA LEU A 84 9.32 7.05 -12.30
C LEU A 84 9.84 8.42 -12.77
N LEU A 85 8.93 9.35 -13.08
CA LEU A 85 9.27 10.71 -13.49
C LEU A 85 10.02 11.46 -12.38
N ALA A 86 9.55 11.36 -11.14
CA ALA A 86 10.22 11.93 -9.97
C ALA A 86 11.61 11.33 -9.71
N GLY A 87 11.88 10.13 -10.24
CA GLY A 87 13.17 9.46 -10.15
C GLY A 87 14.25 10.00 -11.08
N PHE A 88 13.89 10.73 -12.16
CA PHE A 88 14.86 11.24 -13.12
C PHE A 88 15.62 12.46 -12.58
N GLN A 89 16.96 12.45 -12.71
CA GLN A 89 17.81 13.57 -12.25
C GLN A 89 17.51 14.91 -12.93
N ARG A 90 16.97 14.88 -14.15
CA ARG A 90 16.61 16.09 -14.91
C ARG A 90 15.33 16.76 -14.43
N VAL A 91 14.52 16.07 -13.63
CA VAL A 91 13.22 16.59 -13.21
C VAL A 91 13.39 17.42 -11.93
N PRO A 92 13.01 18.71 -11.95
CA PRO A 92 13.15 19.55 -10.77
C PRO A 92 12.22 19.07 -9.65
N ARG A 93 12.69 19.18 -8.39
CA ARG A 93 11.98 18.67 -7.21
C ARG A 93 10.58 19.24 -7.04
N TRP A 94 10.39 20.52 -7.36
CA TRP A 94 9.08 21.17 -7.27
C TRP A 94 8.08 20.52 -8.24
N PHE A 95 8.50 20.21 -9.47
CA PHE A 95 7.65 19.57 -10.47
C PHE A 95 7.22 18.17 -10.03
N ALA A 96 8.16 17.36 -9.51
CA ALA A 96 7.84 16.05 -8.93
C ALA A 96 6.81 16.16 -7.79
N TRP A 97 6.92 17.16 -6.92
CA TRP A 97 5.93 17.41 -5.88
C TRP A 97 4.58 17.89 -6.43
N THR A 98 4.56 18.73 -7.46
CA THR A 98 3.30 19.12 -8.10
C THR A 98 2.58 17.92 -8.70
N LEU A 99 3.30 16.99 -9.35
CA LEU A 99 2.73 15.74 -9.87
C LEU A 99 2.15 14.85 -8.76
N ARG A 100 2.87 14.72 -7.64
CA ARG A 100 2.38 13.98 -6.46
C ARG A 100 1.12 14.62 -5.89
N MET A 101 1.10 15.94 -5.72
CA MET A 101 -0.08 16.65 -5.19
C MET A 101 -1.27 16.59 -6.15
N SER A 102 -1.06 16.71 -7.46
CA SER A 102 -2.13 16.52 -8.44
C SER A 102 -2.71 15.12 -8.36
N LEU A 103 -1.86 14.10 -8.17
CA LEU A 103 -2.31 12.73 -8.00
C LEU A 103 -3.13 12.57 -6.70
N VAL A 104 -2.67 13.11 -5.58
CA VAL A 104 -3.39 13.07 -4.28
C VAL A 104 -4.78 13.71 -4.35
N VAL A 105 -4.93 14.81 -5.09
CA VAL A 105 -6.23 15.46 -5.30
C VAL A 105 -7.12 14.64 -6.25
N ALA A 106 -6.54 14.01 -7.27
CA ALA A 106 -7.29 13.26 -8.27
C ALA A 106 -7.79 11.89 -7.75
N ILE A 107 -7.03 11.20 -6.88
CA ILE A 107 -7.33 9.82 -6.49
C ILE A 107 -8.75 9.64 -5.93
N PRO A 108 -9.23 10.40 -4.93
CA PRO A 108 -10.57 10.17 -4.38
C PRO A 108 -11.64 10.26 -5.47
N ARG A 109 -11.56 11.28 -6.33
CA ARG A 109 -12.48 11.48 -7.45
C ARG A 109 -12.44 10.33 -8.44
N ILE A 110 -11.25 9.85 -8.82
CA ILE A 110 -11.10 8.71 -9.74
C ILE A 110 -11.73 7.44 -9.15
N LEU A 111 -11.51 7.16 -7.86
CA LEU A 111 -12.00 5.94 -7.22
C LEU A 111 -13.53 5.92 -7.12
N VAL A 112 -14.17 7.04 -6.77
CA VAL A 112 -15.65 7.10 -6.71
C VAL A 112 -16.32 7.36 -8.05
N HIS A 113 -15.61 7.77 -9.11
CA HIS A 113 -16.21 8.23 -10.37
C HIS A 113 -17.23 7.24 -10.96
N GLY A 114 -18.52 7.56 -11.06
CA GLY A 114 -19.51 6.60 -11.58
C GLY A 114 -19.84 5.46 -10.60
N SER A 115 -19.63 5.69 -9.31
CA SER A 115 -20.26 4.89 -8.24
C SER A 115 -21.59 5.51 -7.82
N VAL A 116 -22.39 4.74 -7.08
CA VAL A 116 -23.69 5.18 -6.53
C VAL A 116 -23.55 6.47 -5.71
N TYR A 117 -22.45 6.63 -4.97
CA TYR A 117 -22.13 7.81 -4.16
C TYR A 117 -22.07 9.14 -4.93
N LEU A 118 -21.94 9.10 -6.25
CA LEU A 118 -21.89 10.31 -7.10
C LEU A 118 -22.99 10.37 -8.15
N SER A 119 -23.67 9.26 -8.42
CA SER A 119 -24.67 9.17 -9.49
C SER A 119 -26.10 9.25 -8.95
N ASP A 120 -26.34 8.78 -7.73
CA ASP A 120 -27.65 8.82 -7.11
C ASP A 120 -27.71 9.94 -6.07
N ALA A 121 -28.57 10.94 -6.33
CA ALA A 121 -28.74 12.10 -5.46
C ALA A 121 -29.45 11.78 -4.13
N GLY A 122 -29.86 10.52 -3.92
CA GLY A 122 -30.70 10.11 -2.80
C GLY A 122 -29.98 10.06 -1.44
N ASP A 123 -28.74 9.58 -1.40
CA ASP A 123 -28.08 9.29 -0.11
C ASP A 123 -27.05 10.33 0.30
N TRP A 124 -26.38 11.00 -0.65
CA TRP A 124 -25.29 11.94 -0.38
C TRP A 124 -25.56 13.29 -1.02
N THR A 125 -25.52 14.34 -0.20
CA THR A 125 -25.49 15.71 -0.72
C THR A 125 -24.18 15.97 -1.46
N ILE A 126 -24.21 16.81 -2.50
CA ILE A 126 -23.00 17.22 -3.25
C ILE A 126 -21.92 17.75 -2.29
N TRP A 127 -22.32 18.51 -1.28
CA TRP A 127 -21.42 19.05 -0.26
C TRP A 127 -20.73 17.96 0.58
N GLN A 128 -21.46 16.91 0.99
CA GLN A 128 -20.85 15.79 1.71
C GLN A 128 -19.82 15.05 0.85
N ALA A 129 -20.11 14.86 -0.45
CA ALA A 129 -19.17 14.23 -1.38
C ALA A 129 -17.89 15.07 -1.52
N VAL A 130 -18.04 16.38 -1.75
CA VAL A 130 -16.90 17.32 -1.87
C VAL A 130 -16.08 17.35 -0.59
N TRP A 131 -16.71 17.49 0.58
CA TRP A 131 -16.00 17.49 1.86
C TRP A 131 -15.25 16.20 2.11
N THR A 132 -15.86 15.06 1.80
CA THR A 132 -15.19 13.76 1.95
C THR A 132 -13.96 13.68 1.05
N MET A 133 -14.06 14.12 -0.21
CA MET A 133 -12.90 14.16 -1.12
C MET A 133 -11.79 15.08 -0.58
N VAL A 134 -12.15 16.29 -0.13
CA VAL A 134 -11.19 17.26 0.42
C VAL A 134 -10.48 16.69 1.65
N VAL A 135 -11.24 16.12 2.60
CA VAL A 135 -10.67 15.53 3.83
C VAL A 135 -9.78 14.35 3.50
N CYS A 136 -10.21 13.45 2.60
CA CYS A 136 -9.40 12.31 2.18
C CYS A 136 -8.11 12.74 1.47
N SER A 137 -8.17 13.73 0.56
CA SER A 137 -6.99 14.28 -0.11
C SER A 137 -6.06 14.98 0.87
N ALA A 138 -6.59 15.77 1.82
CA ALA A 138 -5.80 16.43 2.84
C ALA A 138 -5.07 15.42 3.74
N LEU A 139 -5.76 14.35 4.15
CA LEU A 139 -5.19 13.29 4.97
C LEU A 139 -4.09 12.51 4.21
N LEU A 140 -4.32 12.20 2.93
CA LEU A 140 -3.31 11.57 2.07
C LEU A 140 -2.10 12.50 1.84
N ALA A 141 -2.32 13.79 1.57
CA ALA A 141 -1.25 14.76 1.40
C ALA A 141 -0.41 14.92 2.66
N GLY A 142 -1.06 15.05 3.82
CA GLY A 142 -0.41 15.19 5.12
C GLY A 142 0.42 13.96 5.48
N THR A 143 -0.14 12.77 5.34
CA THR A 143 0.59 11.51 5.57
C THR A 143 1.78 11.36 4.63
N TRP A 144 1.62 11.72 3.35
CA TRP A 144 2.72 11.70 2.38
C TRP A 144 3.84 12.65 2.78
N CYS A 145 3.51 13.92 3.08
CA CYS A 145 4.48 14.93 3.47
C CYS A 145 5.26 14.51 4.73
N LEU A 146 4.55 14.03 5.75
CA LEU A 146 5.14 13.59 7.01
C LEU A 146 6.03 12.35 6.84
N LEU A 147 5.64 11.36 6.04
CA LEU A 147 6.49 10.19 5.76
C LEU A 147 7.69 10.54 4.89
N ALA A 148 7.52 11.39 3.89
CA ALA A 148 8.61 11.90 3.08
C ALA A 148 9.62 12.69 3.92
N TRP A 149 9.13 13.50 4.87
CA TRP A 149 9.97 14.24 5.79
C TRP A 149 10.69 13.31 6.78
N LEU A 150 10.00 12.32 7.34
CA LEU A 150 10.61 11.31 8.19
C LEU A 150 11.71 10.54 7.46
N TYR A 151 11.48 10.14 6.22
CA TYR A 151 12.46 9.43 5.42
C TYR A 151 13.72 10.26 5.17
N ARG A 152 13.57 11.57 4.92
CA ARG A 152 14.72 12.49 4.77
C ARG A 152 15.55 12.59 6.05
N ARG A 153 14.91 12.55 7.23
CA ARG A 153 15.61 12.61 8.52
C ARG A 153 16.26 11.29 8.91
N SER A 154 15.59 10.17 8.64
CA SER A 154 16.02 8.84 9.04
C SER A 154 15.74 7.84 7.93
N PRO A 155 16.60 7.78 6.90
CA PRO A 155 16.42 6.86 5.79
C PRO A 155 16.54 5.42 6.28
N GLY A 156 15.55 4.60 5.93
CA GLY A 156 15.54 3.20 6.36
C GLY A 156 14.40 2.39 5.75
N VAL A 157 14.55 1.07 5.80
CA VAL A 157 13.51 0.14 5.33
C VAL A 157 12.31 0.04 6.26
N SER A 158 12.39 0.57 7.48
CA SER A 158 11.28 0.51 8.43
C SER A 158 10.02 1.19 7.91
N ILE A 159 10.15 2.29 7.14
CA ILE A 159 9.00 3.04 6.60
C ILE A 159 8.24 2.24 5.53
N PRO A 160 8.88 1.71 4.46
CA PRO A 160 8.16 0.88 3.49
C PRO A 160 7.63 -0.42 4.11
N LEU A 161 8.30 -0.99 5.13
CA LEU A 161 7.77 -2.14 5.88
C LEU A 161 6.55 -1.77 6.73
N ALA A 162 6.53 -0.60 7.37
CA ALA A 162 5.36 -0.10 8.09
C ALA A 162 4.16 0.12 7.15
N LEU A 163 4.41 0.70 5.96
CA LEU A 163 3.38 0.82 4.91
C LEU A 163 2.88 -0.56 4.43
N SER A 164 3.78 -1.53 4.32
CA SER A 164 3.43 -2.91 3.96
C SER A 164 2.54 -3.57 5.03
N LEU A 165 2.87 -3.42 6.31
CA LEU A 165 2.04 -3.90 7.43
C LEU A 165 0.66 -3.24 7.43
N ALA A 166 0.60 -1.91 7.27
CA ALA A 166 -0.66 -1.18 7.20
C ALA A 166 -1.50 -1.61 6.00
N THR A 167 -0.89 -1.81 4.84
CA THR A 167 -1.60 -2.23 3.61
C THR A 167 -2.08 -3.68 3.72
N GLN A 168 -1.30 -4.56 4.33
CA GLN A 168 -1.71 -5.94 4.61
C GLN A 168 -2.89 -5.98 5.59
N SER A 169 -2.84 -5.18 6.65
CA SER A 169 -3.93 -5.04 7.62
C SER A 169 -5.19 -4.45 6.97
N ALA A 170 -5.04 -3.41 6.14
CA ALA A 170 -6.13 -2.85 5.35
C ALA A 170 -6.78 -3.90 4.45
N GLY A 171 -5.97 -4.65 3.69
CA GLY A 171 -6.46 -5.72 2.82
C GLY A 171 -7.26 -6.79 3.57
N LEU A 172 -6.73 -7.31 4.68
CA LEU A 172 -7.43 -8.28 5.52
C LEU A 172 -8.74 -7.72 6.08
N THR A 173 -8.73 -6.46 6.52
CA THR A 173 -9.93 -5.80 7.05
C THR A 173 -10.98 -5.62 5.96
N VAL A 174 -10.58 -5.23 4.75
CA VAL A 174 -11.47 -5.11 3.58
C VAL A 174 -12.07 -6.47 3.19
N MET A 175 -11.30 -7.56 3.28
CA MET A 175 -11.82 -8.92 3.05
C MET A 175 -12.86 -9.30 4.09
N MET A 176 -12.59 -9.06 5.38
CA MET A 176 -13.54 -9.33 6.48
C MET A 176 -14.79 -8.47 6.36
N ALA A 177 -14.68 -7.27 5.77
CA ALA A 177 -15.83 -6.41 5.54
C ALA A 177 -16.66 -6.80 4.30
N GLY A 178 -16.33 -7.95 3.67
CA GLY A 178 -17.11 -8.55 2.59
C GLY A 178 -16.58 -8.25 1.18
N TYR A 179 -15.58 -7.39 1.03
CA TYR A 179 -15.01 -7.06 -0.28
C TYR A 179 -13.74 -7.86 -0.59
N ILE A 180 -13.91 -9.17 -0.71
CA ILE A 180 -12.84 -10.18 -0.84
C ILE A 180 -11.85 -9.84 -1.96
N LYS A 181 -12.33 -9.48 -3.16
CA LYS A 181 -11.46 -9.16 -4.30
C LYS A 181 -10.61 -7.91 -4.05
N GLY A 182 -11.19 -6.88 -3.45
CA GLY A 182 -10.48 -5.63 -3.14
C GLY A 182 -9.40 -5.83 -2.08
N GLY A 183 -9.70 -6.60 -1.03
CA GLY A 183 -8.70 -6.94 -0.03
C GLY A 183 -7.62 -7.90 -0.54
N ALA A 184 -7.96 -8.83 -1.43
CA ALA A 184 -7.01 -9.75 -2.05
C ALA A 184 -5.95 -9.03 -2.93
N ALA A 185 -6.32 -7.91 -3.55
CA ALA A 185 -5.38 -7.11 -4.34
C ALA A 185 -4.25 -6.49 -3.50
N ALA A 186 -4.38 -6.44 -2.16
CA ALA A 186 -3.35 -5.94 -1.28
C ALA A 186 -2.16 -6.91 -1.13
N PHE A 187 -2.35 -8.23 -1.25
CA PHE A 187 -1.26 -9.18 -0.97
C PHE A 187 -0.08 -9.11 -1.95
N PRO A 188 -0.26 -9.16 -3.29
CA PRO A 188 0.86 -8.97 -4.20
C PRO A 188 1.49 -7.59 -4.03
N PHE A 189 0.68 -6.59 -3.72
CA PHE A 189 1.12 -5.23 -3.51
C PHE A 189 2.10 -5.11 -2.34
N VAL A 190 1.71 -5.65 -1.18
CA VAL A 190 2.56 -5.76 0.01
C VAL A 190 3.84 -6.53 -0.31
N ALA A 191 3.74 -7.68 -0.98
CA ALA A 191 4.89 -8.50 -1.34
C ALA A 191 5.91 -7.73 -2.20
N THR A 192 5.45 -7.02 -3.23
CA THR A 192 6.35 -6.25 -4.11
C THR A 192 7.08 -5.14 -3.36
N ILE A 193 6.39 -4.41 -2.46
CA ILE A 193 6.99 -3.33 -1.67
C ILE A 193 8.03 -3.88 -0.71
N MET A 194 7.69 -4.93 0.03
CA MET A 194 8.62 -5.58 0.97
C MET A 194 9.85 -6.12 0.24
N ALA A 195 9.63 -6.85 -0.86
CA ALA A 195 10.68 -7.43 -1.68
C ALA A 195 11.64 -6.36 -2.23
N THR A 196 11.09 -5.30 -2.84
CA THR A 196 11.87 -4.21 -3.41
C THR A 196 12.65 -3.47 -2.33
N ALA A 197 12.01 -3.14 -1.21
CA ALA A 197 12.66 -2.42 -0.11
C ALA A 197 13.82 -3.22 0.51
N MET A 198 13.64 -4.53 0.71
CA MET A 198 14.70 -5.40 1.23
C MET A 198 15.84 -5.58 0.23
N THR A 199 15.53 -5.80 -1.06
CA THR A 199 16.54 -5.91 -2.11
C THR A 199 17.37 -4.64 -2.23
N MET A 200 16.73 -3.46 -2.23
CA MET A 200 17.47 -2.19 -2.30
C MET A 200 18.37 -1.97 -1.08
N LYS A 201 17.94 -2.36 0.13
CA LYS A 201 18.80 -2.31 1.32
C LYS A 201 20.02 -3.23 1.19
N LEU A 202 19.82 -4.45 0.69
CA LEU A 202 20.91 -5.41 0.48
C LEU A 202 21.90 -4.90 -0.56
N LEU A 203 21.41 -4.31 -1.65
CA LEU A 203 22.24 -3.72 -2.70
C LEU A 203 23.05 -2.52 -2.18
N ASN A 204 22.41 -1.61 -1.44
CA ASN A 204 23.09 -0.45 -0.86
C ASN A 204 24.21 -0.86 0.12
N ARG A 205 24.00 -1.93 0.90
CA ARG A 205 25.05 -2.48 1.78
C ARG A 205 26.25 -2.98 1.00
N ARG A 206 26.03 -3.67 -0.12
CA ARG A 206 27.12 -4.19 -0.97
C ARG A 206 27.91 -3.06 -1.62
N MET A 207 27.24 -2.01 -2.09
CA MET A 207 27.90 -0.85 -2.71
C MET A 207 28.73 -0.06 -1.69
N SER A 208 28.18 0.18 -0.50
CA SER A 208 28.88 0.91 0.57
C SER A 208 30.14 0.21 1.08
N SER A 209 30.26 -1.11 0.92
CA SER A 209 31.49 -1.84 1.28
C SER A 209 32.62 -1.67 0.25
N SER A 210 32.31 -1.20 -0.96
CA SER A 210 33.28 -1.09 -2.06
C SER A 210 33.88 0.31 -2.22
N GLU A 211 33.20 1.36 -1.75
CA GLU A 211 33.70 2.74 -1.81
C GLU A 211 34.24 3.18 -0.44
N THR A 212 35.54 2.97 -0.25
CA THR A 212 36.31 3.73 0.74
C THR A 212 36.45 5.17 0.24
N ASN A 213 35.85 6.12 0.96
CA ASN A 213 36.33 7.50 1.20
C ASN A 213 35.71 8.78 0.64
N ASP A 214 34.69 8.84 -0.23
CA ASP A 214 34.16 10.16 -0.64
C ASP A 214 32.68 10.42 -0.27
N GLY A 215 32.47 11.41 0.59
CA GLY A 215 31.22 11.81 1.24
C GLY A 215 30.13 12.42 0.35
N ALA A 216 29.92 11.89 -0.85
CA ALA A 216 28.99 12.47 -1.85
C ALA A 216 27.53 11.96 -1.78
N LEU A 217 27.10 11.33 -0.67
CA LEU A 217 25.82 10.62 -0.57
C LEU A 217 24.64 11.48 -0.05
N GLU A 218 24.76 12.81 -0.04
CA GLU A 218 23.83 13.69 0.70
C GLU A 218 22.46 13.92 0.02
N ASN A 219 22.24 13.44 -1.21
CA ASN A 219 20.99 13.66 -1.93
C ASN A 219 20.30 12.35 -2.37
N VAL A 220 19.88 11.53 -1.41
CA VAL A 220 19.07 10.34 -1.70
C VAL A 220 17.64 10.78 -2.03
N PRO A 221 17.12 10.54 -3.26
CA PRO A 221 15.74 10.84 -3.60
C PRO A 221 14.76 10.05 -2.71
N ILE A 222 13.56 10.61 -2.47
CA ILE A 222 12.50 9.89 -1.74
C ILE A 222 12.24 8.57 -2.47
N PRO A 223 12.27 7.42 -1.79
CA PRO A 223 12.07 6.13 -2.42
C PRO A 223 10.68 6.08 -3.04
N ALA A 224 10.62 5.69 -4.31
CA ALA A 224 9.37 5.40 -4.99
C ALA A 224 8.47 4.45 -4.19
N THR A 225 9.06 3.54 -3.42
CA THR A 225 8.34 2.58 -2.55
C THR A 225 7.44 3.26 -1.52
N ILE A 226 7.80 4.46 -1.03
CA ILE A 226 6.98 5.22 -0.08
C ILE A 226 5.75 5.81 -0.78
N GLY A 227 5.95 6.48 -1.92
CA GLY A 227 4.87 7.10 -2.68
C GLY A 227 3.88 6.07 -3.20
N ILE A 228 4.38 5.03 -3.87
CA ILE A 228 3.56 3.91 -4.36
C ILE A 228 2.85 3.24 -3.18
N GLY A 229 3.59 2.87 -2.12
CA GLY A 229 3.02 2.19 -0.96
C GLY A 229 1.92 2.98 -0.26
N LEU A 230 2.08 4.29 -0.12
CA LEU A 230 1.05 5.14 0.48
C LEU A 230 -0.18 5.28 -0.41
N VAL A 231 -0.01 5.45 -1.73
CA VAL A 231 -1.12 5.48 -2.68
C VAL A 231 -1.89 4.15 -2.68
N GLY A 232 -1.17 3.02 -2.58
CA GLY A 232 -1.81 1.71 -2.51
C GLY A 232 -2.54 1.47 -1.19
N LEU A 233 -1.95 1.86 -0.06
CA LEU A 233 -2.61 1.83 1.24
C LEU A 233 -3.91 2.65 1.21
N PHE A 234 -3.81 3.90 0.73
CA PHE A 234 -4.96 4.79 0.62
C PHE A 234 -6.03 4.21 -0.31
N GLY A 235 -5.66 3.74 -1.49
CA GLY A 235 -6.60 3.14 -2.44
C GLY A 235 -7.33 1.93 -1.86
N CYS A 236 -6.61 1.04 -1.15
CA CYS A 236 -7.20 -0.11 -0.48
C CYS A 236 -8.18 0.30 0.63
N LEU A 237 -7.80 1.26 1.49
CA LEU A 237 -8.65 1.77 2.57
C LEU A 237 -9.87 2.52 2.06
N PHE A 238 -9.70 3.33 1.01
CA PHE A 238 -10.76 4.08 0.38
C PHE A 238 -11.78 3.14 -0.27
N ILE A 239 -11.29 2.12 -0.99
CA ILE A 239 -12.15 1.05 -1.52
C ILE A 239 -12.86 0.31 -0.38
N GLY A 240 -12.17 0.00 0.72
CA GLY A 240 -12.78 -0.62 1.89
C GLY A 240 -13.87 0.23 2.53
N LEU A 241 -13.66 1.54 2.62
CA LEU A 241 -14.60 2.50 3.20
C LEU A 241 -15.89 2.56 2.39
N PHE A 242 -15.79 2.73 1.08
CA PHE A 242 -16.96 2.93 0.21
C PHE A 242 -17.57 1.62 -0.27
N PHE A 243 -16.78 0.62 -0.64
CA PHE A 243 -17.32 -0.63 -1.23
C PHE A 243 -17.31 -1.81 -0.24
N GLY A 244 -16.52 -1.72 0.82
CA GLY A 244 -16.41 -2.76 1.85
C GLY A 244 -17.11 -2.42 3.16
N ARG A 245 -17.76 -1.27 3.33
CA ARG A 245 -18.37 -0.85 4.62
C ARG A 245 -17.38 -0.81 5.80
N LEU A 246 -16.10 -0.56 5.52
CA LEU A 246 -15.09 -0.34 6.54
C LEU A 246 -15.43 0.93 7.34
N SER A 247 -15.36 0.88 8.66
CA SER A 247 -15.56 2.08 9.49
C SER A 247 -14.53 3.16 9.17
N SER A 248 -14.97 4.42 9.06
CA SER A 248 -14.09 5.58 8.84
C SER A 248 -13.01 5.71 9.90
N GLY A 249 -13.31 5.39 11.16
CA GLY A 249 -12.34 5.39 12.26
C GLY A 249 -11.24 4.35 12.04
N ASN A 250 -11.60 3.12 11.68
CA ASN A 250 -10.64 2.05 11.39
C ASN A 250 -9.78 2.39 10.16
N ALA A 251 -10.40 2.93 9.11
CA ALA A 251 -9.70 3.36 7.91
C ALA A 251 -8.68 4.46 8.21
N THR A 252 -9.09 5.49 8.96
CA THR A 252 -8.22 6.58 9.39
C THR A 252 -7.07 6.07 10.25
N ALA A 253 -7.36 5.23 11.25
CA ALA A 253 -6.36 4.64 12.12
C ALA A 253 -5.28 3.86 11.34
N MET A 254 -5.68 3.04 10.36
CA MET A 254 -4.75 2.30 9.51
C MET A 254 -3.94 3.22 8.59
N LEU A 255 -4.53 4.29 8.05
CA LEU A 255 -3.83 5.25 7.19
C LEU A 255 -2.77 6.06 7.95
N VAL A 256 -3.07 6.46 9.18
CA VAL A 256 -2.14 7.24 10.01
C VAL A 256 -1.16 6.38 10.79
N ALA A 257 -1.41 5.07 10.95
CA ALA A 257 -0.54 4.17 11.72
C ALA A 257 0.95 4.25 11.32
N PRO A 258 1.35 4.28 10.03
CA PRO A 258 2.75 4.45 9.64
C PRO A 258 3.42 5.72 10.19
N LEU A 259 2.64 6.78 10.50
CA LEU A 259 3.17 8.00 11.11
C LEU A 259 3.67 7.78 12.54
N LEU A 260 3.28 6.71 13.22
CA LEU A 260 3.84 6.35 14.53
C LEU A 260 5.34 6.08 14.47
N CYS A 261 5.93 5.88 13.28
CA CYS A 261 7.38 5.84 13.12
C CYS A 261 8.07 7.14 13.59
N TRP A 262 7.38 8.28 13.61
CA TRP A 262 7.90 9.56 14.10
C TRP A 262 8.29 9.55 15.58
N THR A 263 7.68 8.70 16.40
CA THR A 263 8.00 8.57 17.83
C THR A 263 9.48 8.29 18.11
N THR A 264 10.16 7.64 17.17
CA THR A 264 11.58 7.31 17.26
C THR A 264 12.53 8.46 16.89
N GLU A 265 12.01 9.57 16.37
CA GLU A 265 12.79 10.80 16.15
C GLU A 265 12.99 11.61 17.44
N THR A 266 12.40 11.17 18.55
CA THR A 266 12.64 11.77 19.87
C THR A 266 14.10 11.60 20.31
N PRO A 267 14.66 12.55 21.08
CA PRO A 267 16.08 12.56 21.45
C PRO A 267 16.54 11.27 22.18
N LEU A 268 15.62 10.62 22.89
CA LEU A 268 15.86 9.37 23.62
C LEU A 268 16.22 8.19 22.71
N PHE A 269 15.62 8.12 21.53
CA PHE A 269 15.81 7.00 20.59
C PHE A 269 16.74 7.32 19.43
N ARG A 270 16.94 8.61 19.12
CA ARG A 270 17.76 9.08 17.99
C ARG A 270 19.19 8.53 18.00
N HIS A 271 19.78 8.34 19.19
CA HIS A 271 21.16 7.86 19.35
C HIS A 271 21.29 6.34 19.52
N ARG A 272 20.19 5.58 19.43
CA ARG A 272 20.21 4.13 19.59
C ARG A 272 20.61 3.43 18.28
N LYS A 273 20.98 2.15 18.38
CA LYS A 273 21.36 1.34 17.22
C LYS A 273 20.22 1.32 16.18
N PRO A 274 20.53 1.44 14.87
CA PRO A 274 19.50 1.61 13.83
C PRO A 274 18.54 0.43 13.70
N TRP A 275 18.99 -0.79 14.04
CA TRP A 275 18.13 -1.97 14.05
C TRP A 275 17.07 -1.90 15.17
N LEU A 276 17.44 -1.38 16.35
CA LEU A 276 16.52 -1.23 17.48
C LEU A 276 15.47 -0.17 17.18
N VAL A 277 15.89 0.96 16.61
CA VAL A 277 14.98 2.02 16.12
C VAL A 277 14.02 1.46 15.08
N GLY A 278 14.53 0.71 14.10
CA GLY A 278 13.70 0.07 13.07
C GLY A 278 12.67 -0.90 13.63
N SER A 279 13.06 -1.78 14.57
CA SER A 279 12.14 -2.71 15.22
C SER A 279 11.09 -1.99 16.07
N LEU A 280 11.48 -0.94 16.80
CA LEU A 280 10.56 -0.14 17.62
C LEU A 280 9.51 0.56 16.73
N ARG A 281 9.91 1.14 15.59
CA ARG A 281 8.97 1.72 14.61
C ARG A 281 7.92 0.70 14.17
N LEU A 282 8.36 -0.50 13.79
CA LEU A 282 7.45 -1.54 13.32
C LEU A 282 6.52 -2.05 14.43
N ALA A 283 7.03 -2.21 15.65
CA ALA A 283 6.22 -2.61 16.80
C ALA A 283 5.12 -1.59 17.10
N LEU A 284 5.48 -0.29 17.12
CA LEU A 284 4.52 0.79 17.36
C LEU A 284 3.44 0.89 16.29
N VAL A 285 3.78 0.62 15.02
CA VAL A 285 2.81 0.53 13.93
C VAL A 285 1.94 -0.72 14.05
N ALA A 286 2.51 -1.87 14.44
CA ALA A 286 1.80 -3.13 14.53
C ALA A 286 0.70 -3.14 15.59
N ILE A 287 0.92 -2.51 16.75
CA ILE A 287 -0.05 -2.48 17.87
C ILE A 287 -1.45 -2.00 17.43
N PRO A 288 -1.65 -0.78 16.90
CA PRO A 288 -2.97 -0.32 16.48
C PRO A 288 -3.54 -1.12 15.32
N LEU A 289 -2.70 -1.64 14.40
CA LEU A 289 -3.16 -2.47 13.30
C LEU A 289 -3.73 -3.81 13.78
N VAL A 290 -3.11 -4.44 14.80
CA VAL A 290 -3.62 -5.66 15.44
C VAL A 290 -4.93 -5.38 16.16
N ILE A 291 -5.05 -4.24 16.86
CA ILE A 291 -6.31 -3.84 17.52
C ILE A 291 -7.43 -3.70 16.49
N VAL A 292 -7.19 -2.96 15.39
CA VAL A 292 -8.19 -2.78 14.31
C VAL A 292 -8.58 -4.12 13.67
N LEU A 293 -7.61 -5.01 13.42
CA LEU A 293 -7.88 -6.34 12.89
C LEU A 293 -8.70 -7.20 13.86
N ALA A 294 -8.38 -7.18 15.14
CA ALA A 294 -9.12 -7.92 16.16
C ALA A 294 -10.58 -7.43 16.26
N MET A 295 -10.78 -6.11 16.23
CA MET A 295 -12.13 -5.52 16.20
C MET A 295 -12.90 -5.94 14.94
N ALA A 296 -12.24 -5.89 13.77
CA ALA A 296 -12.86 -6.29 12.52
C ALA A 296 -13.20 -7.79 12.47
N LYS A 297 -12.32 -8.64 13.02
CA LYS A 297 -12.56 -10.08 13.16
C LYS A 297 -13.72 -10.38 14.09
N SER A 298 -13.76 -9.74 15.26
CA SER A 298 -14.88 -9.89 16.21
C SER A 298 -16.21 -9.48 15.57
N LYS A 299 -16.23 -8.36 14.84
CA LYS A 299 -17.42 -7.93 14.08
C LYS A 299 -17.83 -8.95 13.03
N PHE A 300 -16.87 -9.45 12.25
CA PHE A 300 -17.11 -10.48 11.24
C PHE A 300 -17.68 -11.76 11.84
N ASP A 301 -17.11 -12.25 12.95
CA ASP A 301 -17.58 -13.47 13.62
C ASP A 301 -19.01 -13.31 14.14
N ARG A 302 -19.31 -12.15 14.73
CA ARG A 302 -20.67 -11.84 15.22
C ARG A 302 -21.70 -11.80 14.09
N GLU A 303 -21.33 -11.26 12.93
CA GLU A 303 -22.23 -11.16 11.77
C GLU A 303 -22.36 -12.49 11.00
N MET A 304 -21.33 -13.34 11.00
CA MET A 304 -21.32 -14.62 10.27
C MET A 304 -21.83 -15.81 11.08
N ALA A 305 -21.73 -15.78 12.42
CA ALA A 305 -22.23 -16.84 13.30
C ALA A 305 -23.68 -17.28 13.01
N PRO A 306 -24.68 -16.37 12.87
CA PRO A 306 -26.06 -16.80 12.61
C PRO A 306 -26.25 -17.44 11.23
N LEU A 307 -25.48 -17.02 10.22
CA LEU A 307 -25.56 -17.59 8.87
C LEU A 307 -25.08 -19.04 8.83
N LEU A 308 -24.11 -19.38 9.67
CA LEU A 308 -23.60 -20.75 9.81
C LEU A 308 -24.55 -21.64 10.61
N GLY A 309 -25.22 -21.07 11.63
CA GLY A 309 -26.25 -21.78 12.40
C GLY A 309 -27.44 -22.22 11.54
N ASN A 310 -28.02 -21.27 10.79
CA ASN A 310 -29.19 -21.55 9.94
C ASN A 310 -28.85 -22.54 8.81
N ALA A 311 -27.62 -22.51 8.29
CA ALA A 311 -27.18 -23.45 7.26
C ALA A 311 -27.06 -24.89 7.79
N ALA A 312 -26.74 -25.07 9.09
CA ALA A 312 -26.71 -26.37 9.73
C ALA A 312 -28.13 -26.91 9.97
N GLU A 313 -29.06 -26.06 10.41
CA GLU A 313 -30.48 -26.42 10.59
C GLU A 313 -31.14 -26.84 9.28
N MET A 314 -31.00 -26.04 8.20
CA MET A 314 -31.54 -26.41 6.89
C MET A 314 -30.99 -27.74 6.37
N ARG A 315 -29.71 -28.05 6.64
CA ARG A 315 -29.13 -29.34 6.26
C ARG A 315 -29.76 -30.48 7.07
N HIS A 316 -30.04 -30.27 8.35
CA HIS A 316 -30.68 -31.27 9.20
C HIS A 316 -32.13 -31.55 8.76
N GLU A 317 -32.90 -30.54 8.39
CA GLU A 317 -34.27 -30.72 7.88
C GLU A 317 -34.31 -31.53 6.57
N ILE A 318 -33.36 -31.29 5.66
CA ILE A 318 -33.26 -32.06 4.40
C ILE A 318 -32.93 -33.53 4.66
N PHE A 319 -32.13 -33.84 5.69
CA PHE A 319 -31.76 -35.22 6.00
C PHE A 319 -32.82 -35.99 6.81
N VAL A 320 -33.63 -35.31 7.63
CA VAL A 320 -34.68 -35.97 8.44
C VAL A 320 -36.01 -36.10 7.69
N GLY A 321 -36.23 -35.30 6.63
CA GLY A 321 -37.41 -35.40 5.76
C GLY A 321 -37.36 -36.50 4.70
N GLN A 322 -36.31 -37.34 4.68
CA GLN A 322 -36.16 -38.52 3.80
C GLN A 322 -36.26 -39.80 4.61
#